data_AF-A0AAU3RTS3-F1
#
_entry.id   AF-A0AAU3RTS3-F1
#
_cell.length_a   1.000
_cell.length_b   1.000
_cell.length_c   1.000
_cell.angle_alpha   90.00
_cell.angle_beta   90.00
_cell.angle_gamma   90.00
#
_symmetry.space_group_name_H-M   'P 1'
#
loop_
_entity.id
_entity.type
_entity.pdbx_description
1 polymer ?
#
loop_
_entity_poly.entity_id
_entity_poly.type
_entity_poly.pdbx_seq_one_letter_code
_entity_poly.pdbx_strand_id
1 'polypeptide(L)'
;MQPEDITRLFVERSNAGDAAGVAALYEEDAVMAYPPGERTVGRKAIQALWEQVLAHRPVFEPEEPLPTLVSGDIALTSTPPKDGSGARAQVVRRQPDGSWLRLLDQPEFAPPAG
;
A
#
# COMPACT_ATOMS: atom_id res chain seq x y z
N MET A 1 14.96 1.38 8.01
CA MET A 1 13.62 0.83 7.79
C MET A 1 13.75 -0.56 7.20
N GLN A 2 12.93 -1.48 7.66
CA GLN A 2 12.70 -2.76 6.98
C GLN A 2 11.52 -2.60 5.99
N PRO A 3 11.38 -3.47 4.98
CA PRO A 3 10.21 -3.46 4.09
C PRO A 3 8.86 -3.42 4.83
N GLU A 4 8.78 -4.09 5.97
CA GLU A 4 7.59 -4.24 6.81
C GLU A 4 7.16 -2.91 7.45
N ASP A 5 8.08 -1.96 7.63
CA ASP A 5 7.77 -0.63 8.16
C ASP A 5 6.76 0.11 7.26
N ILE A 6 6.69 -0.22 5.96
CA ILE A 6 5.81 0.44 5.01
C ILE A 6 4.33 0.22 5.35
N THR A 7 3.97 -0.96 5.84
CA THR A 7 2.59 -1.30 6.21
C THR A 7 2.20 -0.61 7.51
N ARG A 8 3.12 -0.58 8.48
CA ARG A 8 2.92 0.15 9.73
C ARG A 8 2.75 1.65 9.48
N LEU A 9 3.64 2.26 8.70
CA LEU A 9 3.57 3.68 8.34
C LEU A 9 2.28 4.02 7.57
N PHE A 10 1.81 3.11 6.72
CA PHE A 10 0.54 3.28 6.02
C PHE A 10 -0.62 3.40 7.01
N VAL A 11 -0.72 2.49 7.97
CA VAL A 11 -1.78 2.54 9.00
C VAL A 11 -1.71 3.83 9.81
N GLU A 12 -0.51 4.22 10.26
CA GLU A 12 -0.28 5.44 11.03
C GLU A 12 -0.72 6.70 10.26
N ARG A 13 -0.28 6.85 9.00
CA ARG A 13 -0.58 8.03 8.16
C ARG A 13 -2.05 8.07 7.75
N SER A 14 -2.63 6.92 7.40
CA SER A 14 -4.05 6.83 7.06
C SER A 14 -4.96 7.19 8.23
N ASN A 15 -4.68 6.66 9.43
CA ASN A 15 -5.46 7.00 10.63
C ASN A 15 -5.27 8.45 11.08
N ALA A 16 -4.16 9.10 10.70
CA ALA A 16 -3.96 10.54 10.88
C ALA A 16 -4.67 11.40 9.81
N GLY A 17 -5.28 10.80 8.79
CA GLY A 17 -5.89 11.51 7.65
C GLY A 17 -4.87 12.15 6.71
N ASP A 18 -3.60 11.71 6.74
CA ASP A 18 -2.50 12.29 6.00
C ASP A 18 -2.34 11.64 4.61
N ALA A 19 -3.17 12.07 3.65
CA ALA A 19 -3.13 11.54 2.29
C ALA A 19 -1.79 11.78 1.58
N ALA A 20 -1.16 12.93 1.81
CA ALA A 20 0.16 13.25 1.25
C ALA A 20 1.23 12.32 1.84
N GLY A 21 1.17 12.06 3.15
CA GLY A 21 2.00 11.09 3.82
C GLY A 21 1.77 9.68 3.28
N VAL A 22 0.53 9.24 3.07
CA VAL A 22 0.26 7.92 2.48
C VAL A 22 0.88 7.84 1.08
N ALA A 23 0.68 8.85 0.24
CA ALA A 23 1.26 8.90 -1.10
C ALA A 23 2.80 8.89 -1.10
N ALA A 24 3.43 9.49 -0.08
CA ALA A 24 4.89 9.45 0.09
C ALA A 24 5.46 8.05 0.36
N LEU A 25 4.62 7.03 0.58
CA LEU A 25 5.02 5.62 0.66
C LEU A 25 5.09 4.92 -0.71
N TYR A 26 4.78 5.62 -1.79
CA TYR A 26 4.78 5.08 -3.16
C TYR A 26 5.89 5.71 -4.00
N GLU A 27 6.42 4.96 -4.97
CA GLU A 27 7.28 5.50 -6.01
C GLU A 27 6.52 6.50 -6.91
N GLU A 28 7.27 7.33 -7.64
CA GLU A 28 6.70 8.36 -8.54
C GLU A 28 5.72 7.73 -9.55
N ASP A 29 6.07 6.55 -10.08
CA ASP A 29 5.34 5.82 -11.11
C ASP A 29 4.67 4.53 -10.58
N ALA A 30 4.44 4.45 -9.27
CA ALA A 30 3.84 3.26 -8.67
C ALA A 30 2.45 2.94 -9.25
N VAL A 31 2.10 1.66 -9.28
CA VAL A 31 0.79 1.20 -9.76
C VAL A 31 0.04 0.52 -8.62
N MET A 32 -1.18 0.99 -8.36
CA MET A 32 -2.08 0.39 -7.40
C MET A 32 -3.33 -0.17 -8.10
N ALA A 33 -3.68 -1.42 -7.81
CA ALA A 33 -4.90 -2.07 -8.30
C ALA A 33 -6.11 -1.71 -7.41
N TYR A 34 -6.33 -0.42 -7.23
CA TYR A 34 -7.46 0.13 -6.47
C TYR A 34 -7.94 1.43 -7.12
N PRO A 35 -9.25 1.72 -7.18
CA PRO A 35 -10.37 0.90 -6.67
C PRO A 35 -10.52 -0.46 -7.38
N PRO A 36 -11.29 -1.41 -6.83
CA PRO A 36 -11.41 -2.77 -7.37
C PRO A 36 -11.81 -2.76 -8.86
N GLY A 37 -11.07 -3.50 -9.68
CA GLY A 37 -11.27 -3.55 -11.14
C GLY A 37 -10.57 -2.44 -11.93
N GLU A 38 -10.01 -1.44 -11.25
CA GLU A 38 -9.29 -0.31 -11.86
C GLU A 38 -7.81 -0.27 -11.45
N ARG A 39 -7.07 0.66 -12.06
CA ARG A 39 -5.67 0.93 -11.73
C ARG A 39 -5.46 2.42 -11.52
N THR A 40 -4.86 2.76 -10.39
CA THR A 40 -4.34 4.09 -10.10
C THR A 40 -2.84 4.11 -10.37
N VAL A 41 -2.38 5.00 -11.24
CA VAL A 41 -0.98 5.06 -11.69
C VAL A 41 -0.34 6.38 -11.32
N GLY A 42 0.80 6.29 -10.63
CA GLY A 42 1.66 7.40 -10.23
C GLY A 42 1.26 8.04 -8.91
N ARG A 43 2.25 8.57 -8.18
CA ARG A 43 2.10 9.11 -6.83
C ARG A 43 1.01 10.18 -6.72
N LYS A 44 0.90 11.06 -7.73
CA LYS A 44 -0.12 12.12 -7.74
C LYS A 44 -1.55 11.58 -7.80
N ALA A 45 -1.79 10.57 -8.63
CA ALA A 45 -3.11 9.95 -8.73
C ALA A 45 -3.43 9.15 -7.45
N ILE A 46 -2.42 8.47 -6.88
CA ILE A 46 -2.53 7.76 -5.61
C ILE A 46 -2.87 8.73 -4.46
N GLN A 47 -2.25 9.92 -4.42
CA GLN A 47 -2.60 10.95 -3.44
C GLN A 47 -4.06 11.38 -3.57
N ALA A 48 -4.51 11.72 -4.77
CA ALA A 48 -5.88 12.17 -5.01
C ALA A 48 -6.92 11.10 -4.60
N LEU A 49 -6.61 9.83 -4.85
CA LEU A 49 -7.42 8.71 -4.38
C LEU A 49 -7.46 8.65 -2.83
N TRP A 50 -6.31 8.74 -2.16
CA TRP A 50 -6.27 8.71 -0.69
C TRP A 50 -6.95 9.93 -0.06
N GLU A 51 -6.92 11.11 -0.69
CA GLU A 51 -7.68 12.28 -0.25
C GLU A 51 -9.19 11.98 -0.21
N GLN A 52 -9.71 11.30 -1.24
CA GLN A 52 -11.12 10.88 -1.29
C GLN A 52 -11.47 9.81 -0.26
N VAL A 53 -10.61 8.80 -0.10
CA VAL A 53 -10.83 7.70 0.85
C VAL A 53 -10.78 8.21 2.28
N LEU A 54 -9.75 8.99 2.63
CA LEU A 54 -9.54 9.48 4.01
C LEU A 54 -10.55 10.56 4.42
N ALA A 55 -11.20 11.24 3.47
CA ALA A 55 -12.32 12.15 3.77
C ALA A 55 -13.46 11.45 4.54
N HIS A 56 -13.61 10.13 4.38
CA HIS A 56 -14.59 9.31 5.07
C HIS A 56 -14.14 8.82 6.46
N ARG A 57 -12.91 9.18 6.89
CA ARG A 57 -12.27 8.76 8.15
C ARG A 57 -12.36 7.25 8.42
N PRO A 58 -11.95 6.39 7.47
CA PRO A 58 -11.84 4.97 7.72
C PRO A 58 -10.83 4.70 8.85
N VAL A 59 -11.06 3.62 9.58
CA VAL A 59 -10.11 3.11 10.58
C VAL A 59 -9.39 1.92 9.97
N PHE A 60 -8.06 2.02 9.90
CA PHE A 60 -7.21 0.91 9.45
C PHE A 60 -6.62 0.21 10.67
N GLU A 61 -6.83 -1.10 10.74
CA GLU A 61 -6.21 -1.95 11.76
C GLU A 61 -4.91 -2.56 11.21
N PRO A 62 -3.84 -2.62 12.03
CA PRO A 62 -2.66 -3.38 11.65
C PRO A 62 -2.99 -4.87 11.63
N GLU A 63 -2.54 -5.54 10.58
CA GLU A 63 -2.63 -6.99 10.40
C GLU A 63 -1.22 -7.59 10.36
N GLU A 64 -1.10 -8.83 10.82
CA GLU A 64 0.18 -9.53 10.86
C GLU A 64 0.58 -9.96 9.44
N PRO A 65 1.72 -9.48 8.90
CA PRO A 65 2.17 -9.86 7.57
C PRO A 65 2.79 -11.27 7.59
N LEU A 66 2.83 -11.91 6.42
CA LEU A 66 3.68 -13.07 6.17
C LEU A 66 5.16 -12.66 6.13
N PRO A 67 6.10 -13.62 6.28
CA PRO A 67 7.52 -13.33 6.12
C PRO A 67 7.82 -12.69 4.76
N THR A 68 8.48 -11.53 4.78
CA THR A 68 8.86 -10.80 3.58
C THR A 68 9.88 -11.58 2.76
N LEU A 69 9.63 -11.69 1.46
CA LEU A 69 10.61 -12.24 0.52
C LEU A 69 11.42 -11.10 -0.07
N VAL A 70 12.76 -11.19 0.00
CA VAL A 70 13.66 -10.12 -0.45
C VAL A 70 14.59 -10.65 -1.54
N SER A 71 14.77 -9.88 -2.61
CA SER A 71 15.74 -10.12 -3.69
C SER A 71 16.39 -8.81 -4.11
N GLY A 72 17.65 -8.61 -3.69
CA GLY A 72 18.36 -7.35 -3.91
C GLY A 72 17.62 -6.16 -3.29
N ASP A 73 17.31 -5.17 -4.11
CA ASP A 73 16.59 -3.96 -3.70
C ASP A 73 15.06 -4.08 -3.83
N ILE A 74 14.53 -5.27 -4.10
CA ILE A 74 13.09 -5.53 -4.21
C ILE A 74 12.65 -6.47 -3.10
N ALA A 75 11.48 -6.21 -2.54
CA ALA A 75 10.84 -7.12 -1.60
C ALA A 75 9.34 -7.29 -1.92
N LEU A 76 8.82 -8.48 -1.63
CA LEU A 76 7.39 -8.78 -1.64
C LEU A 76 6.91 -8.87 -0.20
N THR A 77 6.01 -7.98 0.17
CA THR A 77 5.24 -8.08 1.42
C THR A 77 3.86 -8.64 1.10
N SER A 78 3.31 -9.43 2.01
CA SER A 78 1.95 -9.91 1.89
C SER A 78 1.28 -10.07 3.24
N THR A 79 -0.03 -9.85 3.29
CA THR A 79 -0.81 -9.90 4.51
C THR A 79 -2.11 -10.66 4.24
N PRO A 80 -2.46 -11.68 5.04
CA PRO A 80 -3.75 -12.33 5.00
C PRO A 80 -4.82 -11.43 5.65
N PRO A 81 -5.78 -10.89 4.87
CA PRO A 81 -6.84 -10.02 5.35
C PRO A 81 -7.80 -10.72 6.31
N LYS A 82 -8.27 -10.02 7.33
CA LYS A 82 -9.40 -10.47 8.17
C LYS A 82 -10.77 -10.23 7.53
N ASP A 83 -10.85 -9.33 6.55
CA ASP A 83 -12.11 -8.87 5.92
C ASP A 83 -12.56 -9.71 4.71
N GLY A 84 -11.83 -10.78 4.39
CA GLY A 84 -12.19 -11.67 3.27
C GLY A 84 -11.81 -11.15 1.88
N SER A 85 -11.04 -10.06 1.77
CA SER A 85 -10.51 -9.54 0.48
C SER A 85 -9.45 -10.44 -0.19
N GLY A 86 -9.18 -11.63 0.35
CA GLY A 86 -8.28 -12.64 -0.21
C GLY A 86 -6.84 -12.48 0.31
N ALA A 87 -6.09 -11.55 -0.27
CA ALA A 87 -4.72 -11.23 0.10
C ALA A 87 -4.48 -9.73 -0.04
N ARG A 88 -3.47 -9.20 0.66
CA ARG A 88 -2.81 -7.94 0.31
C ARG A 88 -1.41 -8.28 -0.12
N ALA A 89 -0.97 -7.76 -1.26
CA ALA A 89 0.39 -7.98 -1.73
C ALA A 89 0.99 -6.68 -2.25
N GLN A 90 2.21 -6.37 -1.81
CA GLN A 90 2.93 -5.18 -2.24
C GLN A 90 4.32 -5.58 -2.71
N VAL A 91 4.73 -5.05 -3.84
CA VAL A 91 6.13 -5.06 -4.27
C VAL A 91 6.72 -3.73 -3.87
N VAL A 92 7.73 -3.76 -3.03
CA VAL A 92 8.44 -2.58 -2.55
C VAL A 92 9.87 -2.57 -3.05
N ARG A 93 10.39 -1.38 -3.29
CA ARG A 93 11.77 -1.16 -3.71
C ARG A 93 12.52 -0.29 -2.72
N ARG A 94 13.74 -0.70 -2.41
CA ARG A 94 14.68 0.09 -1.63
C ARG A 94 15.23 1.23 -2.49
N GLN A 95 15.12 2.44 -1.98
CA GLN A 95 15.63 3.64 -2.62
C GLN A 95 17.11 3.86 -2.27
N PRO A 96 17.85 4.70 -3.01
CA PRO A 96 19.27 4.99 -2.73
C PRO A 96 19.54 5.55 -1.33
N ASP A 97 18.56 6.24 -0.73
CA ASP A 97 18.62 6.76 0.64
C ASP A 97 18.35 5.69 1.72
N GLY A 98 18.06 4.45 1.31
CA GLY A 98 17.76 3.33 2.18
C GLY A 98 16.30 3.24 2.61
N SER A 99 15.42 4.13 2.15
CA SER A 99 13.97 4.03 2.34
C SER A 99 13.36 2.93 1.48
N TRP A 100 12.13 2.51 1.79
CA TRP A 100 11.36 1.55 1.00
C TRP A 100 10.09 2.22 0.50
N LEU A 101 9.79 2.10 -0.78
CA LEU A 101 8.59 2.63 -1.41
C LEU A 101 7.84 1.52 -2.17
N ARG A 102 6.51 1.61 -2.23
CA ARG A 102 5.67 0.72 -3.02
C ARG A 102 5.87 1.02 -4.51
N LEU A 103 6.26 -0.02 -5.24
CA LEU A 103 6.29 -0.05 -6.70
C LEU A 103 4.95 -0.58 -7.24
N LEU A 104 4.48 -1.69 -6.66
CA LEU A 104 3.17 -2.29 -6.96
C LEU A 104 2.40 -2.49 -5.66
N ASP A 105 1.10 -2.21 -5.71
CA ASP A 105 0.20 -2.41 -4.57
C ASP A 105 -1.11 -3.05 -5.05
N GLN A 106 -1.41 -4.23 -4.51
CA GLN A 106 -2.69 -4.90 -4.72
C GLN A 106 -3.36 -5.12 -3.36
N PRO A 107 -4.26 -4.22 -2.96
CA PRO A 107 -4.96 -4.29 -1.68
C PRO A 107 -6.02 -5.39 -1.62
N GLU A 108 -6.55 -5.82 -2.77
CA GLU A 108 -7.65 -6.79 -2.84
C GLU A 108 -7.37 -7.83 -3.95
N PHE A 109 -7.55 -9.10 -3.62
CA PHE A 109 -7.43 -10.24 -4.54
C PHE A 109 -8.77 -10.93 -4.81
N ALA A 110 -9.81 -10.56 -4.06
CA ALA A 110 -11.17 -10.96 -4.38
C ALA A 110 -11.59 -10.36 -5.74
N PRO A 111 -12.29 -11.11 -6.60
CA PRO A 111 -12.88 -10.55 -7.81
C PRO A 111 -13.83 -9.40 -7.44
N PRO A 112 -13.87 -8.31 -8.24
CA PRO A 112 -14.90 -7.30 -8.06
C PRO A 112 -16.27 -7.96 -8.10
N ALA A 113 -17.16 -7.62 -7.15
CA ALA A 113 -18.56 -7.99 -7.28
C ALA A 113 -19.09 -7.32 -8.57
N GLY A 114 -19.61 -8.13 -9.50
CA GLY A 114 -20.16 -7.67 -10.77
C GLY A 114 -21.47 -6.91 -10.62
#